data_AF-A0A4R3QCF1-F1
#
_entry.id   AF-A0A4R3QCF1-F1
#
_cell.length_a   1.000
_cell.length_b   1.000
_cell.length_c   1.000
_cell.angle_alpha   90.00
_cell.angle_beta   90.00
_cell.angle_gamma   90.00
#
_symmetry.space_group_name_H-M   'P 1'
#
loop_
_entity.id
_entity.type
_entity.pdbx_description
1 polymer ?
#
loop_
_entity_poly.entity_id
_entity_poly.type
_entity_poly.pdbx_seq_one_letter_code
_entity_poly.pdbx_strand_id
1 'polypeptide(L)'
;MLISKPRATDLTKAEPADEPLPVIGAEEIEPRFRAVVGRGGERRGIRLERIYWDGLGRMSSAGKMTTADLVQYTASQMPESGNLASLLRVLSLKWALRRLDAVEDIASMTNLNAVIQASPSPAILLTHDKKIQYFNDPFLSMLRQRLPMGDTAQLTKSLRFSVDTQIEQAITTLNLNRGKTLNTGFSIGVGTQSMRGQINLALAPTHEKSMLIGYISRY
;
A
#
# COMPACT_ATOMS: atom_id res chain seq x y z
N MET A 1 -21.20 -18.12 -6.29
CA MET A 1 -20.35 -17.26 -5.46
C MET A 1 -18.90 -17.59 -5.82
N LEU A 2 -18.28 -16.77 -6.68
CA LEU A 2 -16.94 -17.03 -7.22
C LEU A 2 -15.90 -16.68 -6.17
N ILE A 3 -15.25 -17.69 -5.59
CA ILE A 3 -14.07 -17.52 -4.76
C ILE A 3 -12.93 -17.17 -5.71
N SER A 4 -12.53 -15.90 -5.76
CA SER A 4 -11.32 -15.48 -6.46
C SER A 4 -10.14 -16.19 -5.81
N LYS A 5 -9.49 -17.10 -6.53
CA LYS A 5 -8.20 -17.65 -6.11
C LYS A 5 -7.22 -16.49 -5.90
N PRO A 6 -6.47 -16.44 -4.79
CA PRO A 6 -5.37 -15.49 -4.67
C PRO A 6 -4.41 -15.72 -5.84
N ARG A 7 -4.05 -14.63 -6.53
CA ARG A 7 -3.07 -14.66 -7.61
C ARG A 7 -1.78 -15.20 -7.01
N ALA A 8 -1.30 -16.34 -7.51
CA ALA A 8 -0.04 -16.91 -7.07
C ALA A 8 1.07 -15.91 -7.44
N THR A 9 1.55 -15.16 -6.44
CA THR A 9 2.78 -14.38 -6.56
C THR A 9 3.89 -15.39 -6.83
N ASP A 10 4.60 -15.25 -7.95
CA ASP A 10 5.73 -16.12 -8.29
C ASP A 10 6.89 -15.79 -7.34
N LEU A 11 6.87 -16.43 -6.17
CA LEU A 11 7.81 -16.22 -5.05
C LEU A 11 9.26 -16.52 -5.44
N THR A 12 9.50 -17.15 -6.59
CA THR A 12 10.83 -17.46 -7.11
C THR A 12 11.59 -16.25 -7.65
N LYS A 13 10.91 -15.10 -7.84
CA LYS A 13 11.50 -13.85 -8.36
C LYS A 13 11.43 -12.66 -7.40
N ALA A 14 10.95 -12.87 -6.17
CA ALA A 14 10.94 -11.82 -5.15
C ALA A 14 12.34 -11.73 -4.54
N GLU A 15 13.03 -10.59 -4.73
CA GLU A 15 14.17 -10.27 -3.88
C GLU A 15 13.68 -10.23 -2.42
N PRO A 16 14.40 -10.85 -1.47
CA PRO A 16 14.00 -10.81 -0.07
C PRO A 16 13.90 -9.36 0.36
N ALA A 17 12.73 -8.96 0.84
CA ALA A 17 12.58 -7.67 1.49
C ALA A 17 13.46 -7.68 2.74
N ASP A 18 14.35 -6.70 2.88
CA ASP A 18 15.18 -6.46 4.08
C ASP A 18 14.33 -5.99 5.28
N GLU A 19 13.04 -6.32 5.33
CA GLU A 19 12.17 -5.93 6.44
C GLU A 19 12.39 -6.92 7.60
N PRO A 20 12.98 -6.48 8.72
CA PRO A 20 13.20 -7.36 9.86
C PRO A 20 11.84 -7.79 10.43
N LEU A 21 11.75 -9.06 10.85
CA LEU A 21 10.58 -9.52 11.58
C LEU A 21 10.39 -8.68 12.85
N PRO A 22 9.13 -8.38 13.23
CA PRO A 22 8.87 -7.60 14.43
C PRO A 22 9.42 -8.32 15.67
N VAL A 23 10.09 -7.57 16.54
CA VAL A 23 10.53 -8.05 17.85
C VAL A 23 9.30 -8.19 18.75
N ILE A 24 9.13 -9.35 19.37
CA ILE A 24 7.98 -9.64 20.24
C ILE A 24 8.35 -9.27 21.69
N GLY A 25 7.62 -8.32 22.28
CA GLY A 25 7.77 -7.94 23.69
C GLY A 25 7.23 -9.00 24.65
N ALA A 26 7.80 -9.08 25.87
CA ALA A 26 7.37 -10.04 26.90
C ALA A 26 5.90 -9.83 27.33
N GLU A 27 5.43 -8.59 27.31
CA GLU A 27 4.06 -8.19 27.59
C GLU A 27 3.06 -8.55 26.48
N GLU A 28 3.56 -8.83 25.27
CA GLU A 28 2.72 -9.24 24.14
C GLU A 28 2.36 -10.72 24.22
N ILE A 29 3.28 -11.55 24.73
CA ILE A 29 3.06 -12.98 24.95
C ILE A 29 2.33 -13.29 26.26
N GLU A 30 2.24 -12.33 27.19
CA GLU A 30 1.59 -12.54 28.48
C GLU A 30 0.07 -12.77 28.30
N PRO A 31 -0.47 -13.94 28.69
CA PRO A 31 -1.89 -14.20 28.53
C PRO A 31 -2.70 -13.47 29.61
N ARG A 32 -3.63 -12.61 29.18
CA ARG A 32 -4.51 -11.83 30.04
C ARG A 32 -5.87 -12.48 30.15
N PHE A 33 -6.29 -12.74 31.39
CA PHE A 33 -7.63 -13.23 31.70
C PHE A 33 -8.63 -12.07 31.74
N ARG A 34 -9.78 -12.24 31.08
CA ARG A 34 -10.93 -11.33 31.18
C ARG A 34 -12.20 -12.14 31.38
N ALA A 35 -13.02 -11.70 32.34
CA ALA A 35 -14.39 -12.15 32.45
C ALA A 35 -15.28 -11.29 31.53
N VAL A 36 -15.90 -11.91 30.54
CA VAL A 36 -16.78 -11.25 29.58
C VAL A 36 -18.21 -11.66 29.89
N VAL A 37 -19.08 -10.68 30.12
CA VAL A 37 -20.51 -10.89 30.40
C VAL A 37 -21.31 -10.55 29.15
N GLY A 38 -22.01 -11.53 28.60
CA GLY A 38 -22.91 -11.36 27.47
C GLY A 38 -24.23 -10.69 27.86
N ARG A 39 -24.99 -10.22 26.87
CA ARG A 39 -26.28 -9.54 27.10
C ARG A 39 -27.33 -10.41 27.84
N GLY A 40 -27.21 -11.73 27.75
CA GLY A 40 -28.05 -12.70 28.46
C GLY A 40 -27.56 -13.05 29.87
N GLY A 41 -26.57 -12.34 30.42
CA GLY A 41 -26.00 -12.61 31.75
C GLY A 41 -24.99 -13.76 31.80
N GLU A 42 -24.81 -14.50 30.70
CA GLU A 42 -23.79 -15.54 30.60
C GLU A 42 -22.38 -14.94 30.76
N ARG A 43 -21.61 -15.50 31.68
CA ARG A 43 -20.26 -15.05 32.00
C ARG A 43 -19.23 -16.07 31.50
N ARG A 44 -18.32 -15.63 30.64
CA ARG A 44 -17.21 -16.45 30.11
C ARG A 44 -15.87 -15.92 30.59
N GLY A 45 -15.05 -16.79 31.17
CA GLY A 45 -13.65 -16.50 31.46
C GLY A 45 -12.80 -16.82 30.24
N ILE A 46 -12.13 -15.82 29.67
CA ILE A 46 -11.33 -15.97 28.46
C ILE A 46 -9.91 -15.50 28.75
N ARG A 47 -8.93 -16.32 28.36
CA ARG A 47 -7.50 -16.00 28.48
C ARG A 47 -6.91 -15.89 27.07
N LEU A 48 -6.41 -14.71 26.74
CA LEU A 48 -5.78 -14.40 25.45
C LEU A 48 -4.57 -13.50 25.67
N GLU A 49 -3.57 -13.65 24.82
CA GLU A 49 -2.42 -12.75 24.70
C GLU A 49 -2.90 -11.33 24.36
N ARG A 50 -2.12 -10.33 24.76
CA ARG A 50 -2.51 -8.91 24.64
C ARG A 50 -2.86 -8.53 23.21
N ILE A 51 -2.07 -8.96 22.23
CA ILE A 51 -2.26 -8.62 20.81
C ILE A 51 -3.65 -9.04 20.29
N TYR A 52 -4.19 -10.17 20.74
CA TYR A 52 -5.51 -10.62 20.34
C TYR A 52 -6.61 -9.79 20.99
N TRP A 53 -6.44 -9.37 22.25
CA TRP A 53 -7.36 -8.43 22.88
C TRP A 53 -7.37 -7.08 22.16
N ASP A 54 -6.21 -6.59 21.72
CA ASP A 54 -6.09 -5.34 20.98
C ASP A 54 -6.76 -5.46 19.60
N GLY A 55 -6.56 -6.59 18.91
CA GLY A 55 -7.25 -6.90 17.65
C GLY A 55 -8.78 -6.94 17.78
N LEU A 56 -9.29 -7.64 18.80
CA LEU A 56 -10.73 -7.68 19.11
C LEU A 56 -11.27 -6.30 19.48
N GLY A 57 -10.50 -5.49 20.22
CA GLY A 57 -10.86 -4.12 20.56
C GLY A 57 -10.99 -3.23 19.32
N ARG A 58 -10.04 -3.30 18.39
CA ARG A 58 -10.12 -2.57 17.11
C ARG A 58 -11.32 -3.03 16.27
N MET A 59 -11.60 -4.33 16.25
CA MET A 59 -12.77 -4.89 15.56
C MET A 59 -14.09 -4.38 16.17
N SER A 60 -14.18 -4.37 17.51
CA SER A 60 -15.31 -3.85 18.26
C SER A 60 -15.59 -2.38 17.92
N SER A 61 -14.56 -1.53 17.98
CA SER A 61 -14.66 -0.11 17.63
C SER A 61 -15.08 0.11 16.17
N ALA A 62 -14.47 -0.60 15.22
CA ALA A 62 -14.79 -0.46 13.80
C ALA A 62 -16.22 -0.94 13.47
N GLY A 63 -16.68 -2.00 14.14
CA GLY A 63 -18.00 -2.60 13.93
C GLY A 63 -19.13 -1.99 14.75
N LYS A 64 -18.85 -0.97 15.59
CA LYS A 64 -19.82 -0.39 16.55
C LYS A 64 -20.52 -1.47 17.41
N MET A 65 -19.78 -2.49 17.81
CA MET A 65 -20.27 -3.60 18.63
C MET A 65 -19.38 -3.77 19.85
N THR A 66 -19.87 -4.35 20.95
CA THR A 66 -19.03 -4.55 22.15
C THR A 66 -18.14 -5.78 22.00
N THR A 67 -17.05 -5.86 22.78
CA THR A 67 -16.25 -7.09 22.88
C THR A 67 -17.08 -8.29 23.34
N ALA A 68 -18.10 -8.07 24.17
CA ALA A 68 -19.02 -9.12 24.59
C ALA A 68 -19.85 -9.66 23.42
N ASP A 69 -20.31 -8.78 22.52
CA ASP A 69 -21.03 -9.18 21.31
C ASP A 69 -20.14 -10.02 20.37
N LEU A 70 -18.86 -9.63 20.22
CA LEU A 70 -17.89 -10.42 19.44
C LEU A 70 -17.64 -11.80 20.05
N VAL A 71 -17.50 -11.87 21.36
CA VAL A 71 -17.32 -13.15 22.07
C VAL A 71 -18.55 -14.04 21.91
N GLN A 72 -19.75 -13.48 22.08
CA GLN A 72 -21.00 -14.21 21.89
C GLN A 72 -21.16 -14.71 20.46
N TYR A 73 -20.92 -13.85 19.47
CA TYR A 73 -20.94 -14.21 18.07
C TYR A 73 -19.97 -15.36 17.80
N THR A 74 -18.72 -15.25 18.28
CA THR A 74 -17.71 -16.30 18.08
C THR A 74 -18.10 -17.61 18.74
N ALA A 75 -18.64 -17.56 19.96
CA ALA A 75 -19.13 -18.75 20.68
C ALA A 75 -20.28 -19.44 19.93
N SER A 76 -21.17 -18.67 19.29
CA SER A 76 -22.26 -19.23 18.48
C SER A 76 -21.79 -19.99 17.23
N GLN A 77 -20.57 -19.74 16.77
CA GLN A 77 -19.96 -20.40 15.61
C GLN A 77 -19.02 -21.54 16.01
N MET A 78 -18.92 -21.83 17.32
CA MET A 78 -17.98 -22.82 17.84
C MET A 78 -18.53 -24.24 17.63
N PRO A 79 -17.76 -25.15 17.02
CA PRO A 79 -18.11 -26.57 17.00
C PRO A 79 -18.17 -27.14 18.43
N GLU A 80 -18.87 -28.26 18.64
CA GLU A 80 -19.04 -28.87 19.97
C GLU A 80 -17.70 -29.19 20.68
N SER A 81 -16.65 -29.52 19.93
CA SER A 81 -15.29 -29.75 20.44
C SER A 81 -14.33 -28.55 20.31
N GLY A 82 -14.87 -27.38 20.00
CA GLY A 82 -14.09 -26.16 19.73
C GLY A 82 -13.54 -25.48 20.98
N ASN A 83 -12.46 -24.70 20.80
CA ASN A 83 -11.88 -23.87 21.86
C ASN A 83 -12.13 -22.39 21.55
N LEU A 84 -12.96 -21.74 22.38
CA LEU A 84 -13.35 -20.33 22.17
C LEU A 84 -12.15 -19.39 22.09
N ALA A 85 -11.11 -19.59 22.91
CA ALA A 85 -9.91 -18.75 22.85
C ALA A 85 -9.19 -18.92 21.51
N SER A 86 -9.04 -20.16 21.02
CA SER A 86 -8.49 -20.42 19.68
C SER A 86 -9.30 -19.77 18.57
N LEU A 87 -10.64 -19.85 18.63
CA LEU A 87 -11.51 -19.19 17.64
C LEU A 87 -11.38 -17.66 17.69
N LEU A 88 -11.23 -17.05 18.86
CA LEU A 88 -11.03 -15.61 19.01
C LEU A 88 -9.68 -15.14 18.46
N ARG A 89 -8.61 -15.95 18.60
CA ARG A 89 -7.32 -15.72 17.94
C ARG A 89 -7.46 -15.75 16.42
N VAL A 90 -8.15 -16.75 15.89
CA VAL A 90 -8.43 -16.85 14.45
C VAL A 90 -9.24 -15.66 13.95
N LEU A 91 -10.29 -15.26 14.68
CA LEU A 91 -11.15 -14.14 14.29
C LEU A 91 -10.37 -12.82 14.23
N SER A 92 -9.59 -12.53 15.27
CA SER A 92 -8.81 -11.28 15.35
C SER A 92 -7.74 -11.22 14.25
N LEU A 93 -7.00 -12.30 14.01
CA LEU A 93 -6.01 -12.35 12.93
C LEU A 93 -6.68 -12.26 11.55
N LYS A 94 -7.75 -13.02 11.30
CA LYS A 94 -8.49 -12.97 10.03
C LYS A 94 -9.03 -11.58 9.74
N TRP A 95 -9.52 -10.88 10.76
CA TRP A 95 -9.99 -9.49 10.61
C TRP A 95 -8.85 -8.53 10.28
N ALA A 96 -7.69 -8.69 10.93
CA ALA A 96 -6.51 -7.87 10.65
C ALA A 96 -5.99 -8.08 9.22
N LEU A 97 -5.85 -9.34 8.78
CA LEU A 97 -5.41 -9.67 7.41
C LEU A 97 -6.36 -9.09 6.36
N ARG A 98 -7.68 -9.23 6.54
CA ARG A 98 -8.64 -8.63 5.59
C ARG A 98 -8.55 -7.11 5.47
N ARG A 99 -8.10 -6.43 6.53
CA ARG A 99 -7.87 -4.97 6.50
C ARG A 99 -6.56 -4.62 5.83
N LEU A 100 -5.53 -5.44 6.01
CA LEU A 100 -4.29 -5.32 5.25
C LEU A 100 -4.60 -5.47 3.76
N ASP A 101 -5.29 -6.54 3.36
CA ASP A 101 -5.71 -6.78 1.97
C ASP A 101 -6.46 -5.56 1.39
N ALA A 102 -7.38 -4.97 2.16
CA ALA A 102 -8.15 -3.81 1.70
C ALA A 102 -7.30 -2.55 1.51
N VAL A 103 -6.28 -2.33 2.37
CA VAL A 103 -5.35 -1.20 2.23
C VAL A 103 -4.38 -1.43 1.08
N GLU A 104 -3.89 -2.66 0.91
CA GLU A 104 -3.03 -3.06 -0.21
C GLU A 104 -3.76 -2.92 -1.55
N ASP A 105 -5.04 -3.29 -1.63
CA ASP A 105 -5.86 -3.09 -2.83
C ASP A 105 -6.03 -1.60 -3.19
N ILE A 106 -6.26 -0.74 -2.18
CA ILE A 106 -6.27 0.72 -2.37
C ILE A 106 -4.91 1.21 -2.89
N ALA A 107 -3.82 0.71 -2.32
CA ALA A 107 -2.44 1.01 -2.72
C ALA A 107 -1.91 0.09 -3.85
N SER A 108 -2.78 -0.41 -4.73
CA SER A 108 -2.39 -1.30 -5.82
C SER A 108 -1.87 -0.53 -7.04
N MET A 109 -1.09 -1.21 -7.88
CA MET A 109 -0.61 -0.65 -9.15
C MET A 109 -1.75 -0.25 -10.10
N THR A 110 -2.88 -0.97 -10.05
CA THR A 110 -4.07 -0.65 -10.85
C THR A 110 -4.64 0.71 -10.45
N ASN A 111 -4.83 0.94 -9.14
CA ASN A 111 -5.32 2.23 -8.63
C ASN A 111 -4.31 3.35 -8.85
N LEU A 112 -3.02 3.07 -8.70
CA LEU A 112 -1.95 4.02 -9.00
C LEU A 112 -1.97 4.47 -10.46
N ASN A 113 -2.14 3.54 -11.41
CA ASN A 113 -2.31 3.90 -12.82
C ASN A 113 -3.55 4.78 -13.02
N ALA A 114 -4.68 4.46 -12.39
CA ALA A 114 -5.89 5.29 -12.47
C ALA A 114 -5.65 6.72 -11.98
N VAL A 115 -4.88 6.91 -10.88
CA VAL A 115 -4.47 8.23 -10.38
C VAL A 115 -3.61 8.98 -11.40
N ILE A 116 -2.63 8.31 -12.03
CA ILE A 116 -1.79 8.92 -13.08
C ILE A 116 -2.65 9.36 -14.26
N GLN A 117 -3.54 8.49 -14.77
CA GLN A 117 -4.41 8.82 -15.91
C GLN A 117 -5.39 9.95 -15.59
N ALA A 118 -5.92 10.01 -14.36
CA ALA A 118 -6.83 11.07 -13.92
C ALA A 118 -6.13 12.41 -13.63
N SER A 119 -4.79 12.46 -13.66
CA SER A 119 -4.03 13.67 -13.36
C SER A 119 -4.18 14.71 -14.47
N PRO A 120 -4.53 15.98 -14.15
CA PRO A 120 -4.74 17.02 -15.16
C PRO A 120 -3.44 17.60 -15.74
N SER A 121 -2.33 17.50 -15.00
CA SER A 121 -1.00 17.91 -15.45
C SER A 121 -0.24 16.74 -16.07
N PRO A 122 0.81 16.99 -16.88
CA PRO A 122 1.72 15.94 -17.33
C PRO A 122 2.29 15.17 -16.14
N ALA A 123 1.92 13.89 -16.03
CA ALA A 123 2.24 13.05 -14.89
C ALA A 123 2.89 11.75 -15.34
N ILE A 124 3.86 11.30 -14.56
CA ILE A 124 4.59 10.05 -14.78
C ILE A 124 4.75 9.30 -13.46
N LEU A 125 4.87 7.97 -13.53
CA LEU A 125 5.32 7.12 -12.44
C LEU A 125 6.76 6.67 -12.71
N LEU A 126 7.65 6.99 -11.79
CA LEU A 126 9.06 6.66 -11.82
C LEU A 126 9.37 5.53 -10.83
N THR A 127 9.99 4.49 -11.34
CA THR A 127 10.53 3.39 -10.54
C THR A 127 11.86 3.77 -9.88
N HIS A 128 12.29 2.95 -8.93
CA HIS A 128 13.62 3.07 -8.32
C HIS A 128 14.77 3.05 -9.35
N ASP A 129 14.64 2.23 -10.40
CA ASP A 129 15.60 2.12 -11.50
C ASP A 129 15.44 3.21 -12.59
N LYS A 130 14.81 4.34 -12.26
CA LYS A 130 14.62 5.52 -13.14
C LYS A 130 13.81 5.26 -14.41
N LYS A 131 13.01 4.18 -14.45
CA LYS A 131 12.13 3.89 -15.58
C LYS A 131 10.78 4.57 -15.38
N ILE A 132 10.25 5.11 -16.47
CA ILE A 132 8.85 5.56 -16.51
C ILE A 132 7.99 4.33 -16.71
N GLN A 133 7.22 3.96 -15.67
CA GLN A 133 6.33 2.80 -15.71
C GLN A 133 4.93 3.18 -16.22
N TYR A 134 4.40 4.33 -15.79
CA TYR A 134 3.14 4.89 -16.27
C TYR A 134 3.31 6.36 -16.63
N PHE A 135 2.47 6.84 -17.53
CA PHE A 135 2.37 8.25 -17.91
C PHE A 135 0.96 8.53 -18.43
N ASN A 136 0.54 9.79 -18.45
CA ASN A 136 -0.78 10.19 -18.92
C ASN A 136 -0.76 10.92 -20.27
N ASP A 137 -1.95 11.18 -20.82
CA ASP A 137 -2.11 11.88 -22.10
C ASP A 137 -1.56 13.33 -22.10
N PRO A 138 -1.71 14.14 -21.04
CA PRO A 138 -1.02 15.42 -20.92
C PRO A 138 0.51 15.31 -21.09
N PHE A 139 1.14 14.27 -20.54
CA PHE A 139 2.57 14.03 -20.73
C PHE A 139 2.93 13.71 -22.19
N LEU A 140 2.15 12.86 -22.86
CA LEU A 140 2.34 12.61 -24.29
C LEU A 140 2.16 13.86 -25.14
N SER A 141 1.13 14.66 -24.82
CA SER A 141 0.80 15.89 -25.54
C SER A 141 1.92 16.93 -25.41
N MET A 142 2.45 17.09 -24.19
CA MET A 142 3.64 17.90 -23.92
C MET A 142 4.83 17.45 -24.78
N LEU A 143 5.12 16.14 -24.80
CA LEU A 143 6.24 15.59 -25.56
C LEU A 143 6.09 15.87 -27.06
N ARG A 144 4.91 15.68 -27.64
CA ARG A 144 4.64 15.97 -29.07
C ARG A 144 4.76 17.45 -29.44
N GLN A 145 4.43 18.35 -28.51
CA GLN A 145 4.52 19.80 -28.74
C GLN A 145 5.97 20.31 -28.67
N ARG A 146 6.78 19.74 -27.77
CA ARG A 146 8.13 20.24 -27.46
C ARG A 146 9.24 19.53 -28.22
N LEU A 147 8.97 18.32 -28.69
CA LEU A 147 9.92 17.51 -29.43
C LEU A 147 9.24 17.13 -30.77
N PRO A 148 9.93 17.26 -31.92
CA PRO A 148 9.43 16.81 -33.21
C PRO A 148 9.41 15.28 -33.18
N MET A 149 8.24 14.77 -32.87
CA MET A 149 7.98 13.35 -32.65
C MET A 149 7.49 12.71 -33.94
N GLY A 150 8.10 11.58 -34.31
CA GLY A 150 7.52 10.63 -35.27
C GLY A 150 6.50 9.71 -34.56
N ASP A 151 6.50 8.43 -34.92
CA ASP A 151 5.58 7.42 -34.36
C ASP A 151 5.70 7.27 -32.82
N THR A 152 4.56 7.36 -32.13
CA THR A 152 4.39 7.09 -30.70
C THR A 152 5.00 5.77 -30.20
N ALA A 153 5.07 4.74 -31.05
CA ALA A 153 5.65 3.45 -30.67
C ALA A 153 7.18 3.51 -30.43
N GLN A 154 7.89 4.49 -31.00
CA GLN A 154 9.34 4.68 -30.78
C GLN A 154 9.66 5.51 -29.53
N LEU A 155 8.64 6.16 -28.95
CA LEU A 155 8.76 7.05 -27.80
C LEU A 155 9.34 6.32 -26.59
N THR A 156 8.75 5.19 -26.21
CA THR A 156 9.13 4.45 -25.00
C THR A 156 10.53 3.84 -25.07
N LYS A 157 11.06 3.63 -26.28
CA LYS A 157 12.40 3.03 -26.48
C LYS A 157 13.52 4.05 -26.56
N SER A 158 13.24 5.28 -26.99
CA SER A 158 14.26 6.31 -27.24
C SER A 158 14.25 7.44 -26.21
N LEU A 159 13.20 7.55 -25.40
CA LEU A 159 13.05 8.54 -24.34
C LEU A 159 14.05 8.29 -23.22
N ARG A 160 14.96 9.23 -23.03
CA ARG A 160 15.83 9.28 -21.85
C ARG A 160 15.27 10.33 -20.90
N PHE A 161 14.75 9.87 -19.77
CA PHE A 161 14.26 10.73 -18.71
C PHE A 161 15.27 10.77 -17.56
N SER A 162 15.57 11.96 -17.05
CA SER A 162 16.38 12.14 -15.85
C SER A 162 15.80 13.20 -14.95
N VAL A 163 16.05 13.07 -13.66
CA VAL A 163 15.77 14.07 -12.64
C VAL A 163 17.10 14.52 -12.05
N ASP A 164 17.23 15.80 -11.70
CA ASP A 164 18.44 16.36 -11.11
C ASP A 164 18.73 15.76 -9.72
N THR A 165 17.67 15.43 -8.97
CA THR A 165 17.79 14.71 -7.70
C THR A 165 17.86 13.20 -7.91
N GLN A 166 18.76 12.52 -7.20
CA GLN A 166 18.84 11.06 -7.22
C GLN A 166 17.55 10.45 -6.63
N ILE A 167 17.05 9.37 -7.25
CA ILE A 167 15.78 8.75 -6.87
C ILE A 167 15.80 8.26 -5.42
N GLU A 168 16.89 7.61 -4.98
CA GLU A 168 17.06 7.18 -3.58
C GLU A 168 16.99 8.33 -2.58
N GLN A 169 17.66 9.44 -2.91
CA GLN A 169 17.63 10.64 -2.09
C GLN A 169 16.22 11.23 -2.04
N ALA A 170 15.53 11.32 -3.18
CA ALA A 170 14.15 11.81 -3.24
C ALA A 170 13.19 10.95 -2.42
N ILE A 171 13.28 9.61 -2.54
CA ILE A 171 12.48 8.67 -1.73
C ILE A 171 12.76 8.86 -0.24
N THR A 172 14.04 8.94 0.15
CA THR A 172 14.44 9.14 1.54
C THR A 172 13.89 10.47 2.09
N THR A 173 14.07 11.57 1.36
CA THR A 173 13.56 12.89 1.75
C THR A 173 12.05 12.89 1.90
N LEU A 174 11.31 12.27 0.97
CA LEU A 174 9.85 12.22 1.03
C LEU A 174 9.33 11.26 2.11
N ASN A 175 10.07 10.20 2.43
CA ASN A 175 9.75 9.30 3.55
C ASN A 175 9.89 10.02 4.90
N LEU A 176 10.91 10.87 5.05
CA LEU A 176 11.08 11.72 6.24
C LEU A 176 10.02 12.83 6.30
N ASN A 177 9.56 13.32 5.15
CA ASN A 177 8.60 14.43 5.03
C ASN A 177 7.28 13.96 4.41
N ARG A 178 6.63 12.96 5.02
CA ARG A 178 5.38 12.36 4.49
C ARG A 178 4.31 13.42 4.20
N GLY A 179 3.64 13.27 3.06
CA GLY A 179 2.59 14.20 2.61
C GLY A 179 3.11 15.50 1.97
N LYS A 180 4.42 15.64 1.76
CA LYS A 180 5.03 16.75 1.01
C LYS A 180 5.44 16.32 -0.40
N THR A 181 5.72 17.33 -1.23
CA THR A 181 6.32 17.15 -2.55
C THR A 181 7.75 17.68 -2.57
N LEU A 182 8.60 17.10 -3.41
CA LEU A 182 9.96 17.57 -3.67
C LEU A 182 10.00 18.22 -5.06
N ASN A 183 10.26 19.52 -5.12
CA ASN A 183 10.48 20.22 -6.39
C ASN A 183 11.93 20.07 -6.83
N THR A 184 12.15 19.70 -8.09
CA THR A 184 13.49 19.50 -8.66
C THR A 184 13.44 19.67 -10.18
N GLY A 185 14.61 19.81 -10.81
CA GLY A 185 14.70 19.86 -12.26
C GLY A 185 14.60 18.47 -12.89
N PHE A 186 14.18 18.44 -14.16
CA PHE A 186 14.21 17.23 -14.97
C PHE A 186 14.75 17.54 -16.37
N SER A 187 15.23 16.50 -17.04
CA SER A 187 15.54 16.56 -18.46
C SER A 187 14.96 15.36 -19.21
N ILE A 188 14.52 15.62 -20.44
CA ILE A 188 14.01 14.61 -21.35
C ILE A 188 14.80 14.72 -22.65
N GLY A 189 15.41 13.62 -23.09
CA GLY A 189 16.09 13.52 -24.37
C GLY A 189 15.38 12.52 -25.30
N VAL A 190 15.24 12.90 -26.57
CA VAL A 190 14.80 12.03 -27.67
C VAL A 190 15.70 12.28 -28.87
N GLY A 191 16.50 11.28 -29.24
CA GLY A 191 17.51 11.43 -30.29
C GLY A 191 18.53 12.53 -29.97
N THR A 192 18.59 13.57 -30.82
CA THR A 192 19.47 14.75 -30.65
C THR A 192 18.79 15.91 -29.93
N GLN A 193 17.49 15.81 -29.66
CA GLN A 193 16.73 16.87 -29.02
C GLN A 193 16.57 16.60 -27.53
N SER A 194 16.53 17.68 -26.76
CA SER A 194 16.24 17.60 -25.34
C SER A 194 15.45 18.80 -24.87
N MET A 195 14.67 18.57 -23.81
CA MET A 195 13.98 19.62 -23.07
C MET A 195 14.32 19.49 -21.59
N ARG A 196 14.24 20.61 -20.87
CA ARG A 196 14.41 20.67 -19.43
C ARG A 196 13.26 21.43 -18.80
N GLY A 197 12.99 21.16 -17.54
CA GLY A 197 11.93 21.83 -16.82
C GLY A 197 11.97 21.56 -15.34
N GLN A 198 10.84 21.78 -14.67
CA GLN A 198 10.66 21.54 -13.24
C GLN A 198 9.57 20.49 -13.00
N ILE A 199 9.85 19.57 -12.08
CA ILE A 199 8.96 18.47 -11.70
C ILE A 199 8.75 18.47 -10.17
N ASN A 200 7.52 18.19 -9.76
CA ASN A 200 7.18 17.93 -8.37
C ASN A 200 7.06 16.43 -8.17
N LEU A 201 7.93 15.88 -7.33
CA LEU A 201 7.94 14.46 -6.97
C LEU A 201 7.15 14.23 -5.68
N ALA A 202 6.37 13.16 -5.64
CA ALA A 202 5.68 12.66 -4.46
C ALA A 202 5.87 11.15 -4.35
N LEU A 203 5.79 10.59 -3.13
CA LEU A 203 5.78 9.13 -2.97
C LEU A 203 4.52 8.55 -3.62
N ALA A 204 4.69 7.51 -4.42
CA ALA A 204 3.58 6.75 -4.94
C ALA A 204 2.92 5.93 -3.81
N PRO A 205 1.58 5.94 -3.68
CA PRO A 205 0.87 5.08 -2.73
C PRO A 205 0.86 3.63 -3.25
N THR A 206 1.93 2.89 -2.98
CA THR A 206 2.08 1.48 -3.37
C THR A 206 2.70 0.67 -2.23
N HIS A 207 2.28 -0.59 -2.11
CA HIS A 207 2.82 -1.57 -1.15
C HIS A 207 3.86 -2.51 -1.78
N GLU A 208 4.01 -2.52 -3.11
CA GLU A 208 4.88 -3.46 -3.81
C GLU A 208 6.35 -3.01 -3.81
N LYS A 209 6.62 -1.80 -4.30
CA LYS A 209 7.97 -1.20 -4.42
C LYS A 209 7.90 0.30 -4.26
N SER A 210 8.88 0.91 -3.58
CA SER A 210 8.97 2.37 -3.47
C SER A 210 9.13 3.01 -4.85
N MET A 211 8.22 3.93 -5.18
CA MET A 211 8.16 4.64 -6.46
C MET A 211 7.80 6.10 -6.24
N LEU A 212 7.99 6.91 -7.28
CA LEU A 212 7.70 8.34 -7.25
C LEU A 212 6.69 8.71 -8.33
N ILE A 213 5.66 9.46 -7.96
CA ILE A 213 4.84 10.17 -8.93
C ILE A 213 5.53 11.50 -9.22
N GLY A 214 5.73 11.80 -10.49
CA GLY A 214 6.27 13.07 -10.95
C GLY A 214 5.21 13.88 -11.70
N TYR A 215 4.90 15.07 -11.20
CA TYR A 215 4.02 16.04 -11.85
C TYR A 215 4.86 17.17 -12.44
N ILE A 216 4.85 17.30 -13.75
CA ILE A 216 5.63 18.34 -14.42
C ILE A 216 4.91 19.68 -14.25
N SER A 217 5.63 20.67 -13.73
CA SER A 217 5.08 21.98 -13.37
C SER A 217 5.48 23.09 -14.34
N ARG A 218 6.66 22.98 -14.98
CA ARG A 218 7.17 23.97 -15.95
C ARG A 218 8.03 23.28 -17.00
N TYR A 219 7.87 23.66 -18.27
CA TYR A 219 8.55 23.08 -19.43
C TYR A 219 8.36 23.89 -20.73
#